data_AF-A0A815UWW2-F1
#
_entry.id   AF-A0A815UWW2-F1
#
_cell.length_a   1.000
_cell.length_b   1.000
_cell.length_c   1.000
_cell.angle_alpha   90.00
_cell.angle_beta   90.00
_cell.angle_gamma   90.00
#
_symmetry.space_group_name_H-M   'P 1'
#
loop_
_entity.id
_entity.type
_entity.pdbx_description
1 polymer ?
#
loop_
_entity_poly.entity_id
_entity_poly.type
_entity_poly.pdbx_seq_one_letter_code
_entity_poly.pdbx_strand_id
1 'polypeptide(L)'
;MTRRLWHECSTCNTENDLKVFVREKNVCTHRTEELRSGVAITYKYSEYRKYPQCRYQLKAKQLDGKFTVFESELHDHSQRQENNRLKSPIRTAVQEMTHTGLTQGQIRKAVSGLHPNLTIDTKIKNVVQYTRQQTRTQIISVDDLQLWCKERINCPPADQLHQDFAPFYEVKDIGNIFVCIPTRQLLSTTKCSSVLAVDCTYKVTWNNLPILIFGTSDYKRHFHPIGLCLVSSDEAASTYKTLFQGVPTWASNINQQTYLISHVMDDGATGITSAMSVIPQSRRLMYWAHMIRKCREHRKLIPNEKKWLNVEKDIVNLQLCFQDNLFNQAASLLLASSTNNGLESLNGKIKQSYTMRNKLSLATFLQTAEPDLESKAHQWSQKIDQSQIIRLSNTGYVIPTTNSTMNTNVWLQQYYTMSWNSYDEYISWFNSGHLVDFSRITAPWYCTCRFGQKEYSCVHTIGLMIIWGFKTVPQIIGQRKGKVLVLLVVVVVVGLYLLFKHLWESTTTTTTTTPLPAANEFKIIQMEEIKVDEEDEDEDDV
;
A
#
# COMPACT_ATOMS: atom_id res chain seq x y z
N MET A 1 21.99 -69.74 -5.50
CA MET A 1 21.72 -68.72 -6.54
C MET A 1 20.75 -69.34 -7.54
N THR A 2 19.47 -68.97 -7.50
CA THR A 2 18.50 -69.39 -8.53
C THR A 2 18.90 -68.77 -9.86
N ARG A 3 19.08 -69.60 -10.91
CA ARG A 3 19.33 -69.11 -12.27
C ARG A 3 18.09 -68.34 -12.73
N ARG A 4 18.25 -67.06 -13.10
CA ARG A 4 17.17 -66.27 -13.69
C ARG A 4 16.79 -66.89 -15.04
N LEU A 5 15.50 -67.14 -15.24
CA LEU A 5 14.96 -67.49 -16.54
C LEU A 5 14.90 -66.21 -17.38
N TRP A 6 15.38 -66.31 -18.62
CA TRP A 6 15.38 -65.23 -19.59
C TRP A 6 14.51 -65.67 -20.76
N HIS A 7 13.56 -64.83 -21.14
CA HIS A 7 12.69 -65.06 -22.27
C HIS A 7 13.03 -64.03 -23.35
N GLU A 8 13.27 -64.49 -24.57
CA GLU A 8 13.40 -63.59 -25.71
C GLU A 8 12.05 -62.90 -25.94
N CYS A 9 12.06 -61.57 -25.97
CA CYS A 9 10.82 -60.78 -26.05
C CYS A 9 10.77 -59.87 -27.28
N SER A 10 11.90 -59.49 -27.87
CA SER A 10 11.93 -58.64 -29.06
C SER A 10 13.27 -58.70 -29.79
N THR A 11 13.27 -58.32 -31.07
CA THR A 11 14.47 -58.07 -31.86
C THR A 11 14.42 -56.65 -32.43
N CYS A 12 15.52 -55.90 -32.27
CA CYS A 12 15.66 -54.52 -32.72
C CYS A 12 16.73 -54.47 -33.81
N ASN A 13 16.44 -53.84 -34.95
CA ASN A 13 17.39 -53.77 -36.08
C ASN A 13 18.44 -52.69 -35.88
N THR A 14 18.14 -51.65 -35.10
CA THR A 14 19.05 -50.53 -34.83
C THR A 14 19.15 -50.24 -33.33
N GLU A 15 20.19 -49.51 -32.92
CA GLU A 15 20.32 -49.01 -31.55
C GLU A 15 19.19 -48.04 -31.18
N ASN A 16 18.65 -47.30 -32.16
CA ASN A 16 17.56 -46.37 -31.92
C ASN A 16 16.25 -47.10 -31.60
N ASP A 17 15.96 -48.19 -32.30
CA ASP A 17 14.81 -49.06 -32.02
C ASP A 17 14.91 -49.66 -30.61
N LEU A 18 16.12 -50.08 -30.21
CA LEU A 18 16.39 -50.56 -28.86
C LEU A 18 16.15 -49.45 -27.82
N LYS A 19 16.57 -48.21 -28.08
CA LYS A 19 16.32 -47.06 -27.18
C LYS A 19 14.83 -46.78 -27.01
N VAL A 20 14.04 -46.88 -28.08
CA VAL A 20 12.58 -46.74 -28.03
C VAL A 20 11.97 -47.84 -27.16
N PHE A 21 12.34 -49.10 -27.43
CA PHE A 21 11.85 -50.27 -26.68
C PHE A 21 12.18 -50.19 -25.17
N VAL A 22 13.43 -49.85 -24.83
CA VAL A 22 13.91 -49.66 -23.45
C VAL A 22 13.12 -48.55 -22.74
N ARG A 23 12.75 -47.48 -23.46
CA ARG A 23 11.96 -46.37 -22.91
C ARG A 23 10.53 -46.79 -22.58
N GLU A 24 9.91 -47.60 -23.44
CA GLU A 24 8.55 -48.13 -23.21
C GLU A 24 8.49 -49.06 -21.99
N LYS A 25 9.55 -49.85 -21.77
CA LYS A 25 9.68 -50.74 -20.61
C LYS A 25 10.15 -50.03 -19.32
N ASN A 26 10.39 -48.71 -19.38
CA ASN A 26 10.79 -47.88 -18.23
C ASN A 26 12.01 -48.43 -17.46
N VAL A 27 13.03 -48.86 -18.22
CA VAL A 27 14.32 -49.32 -17.70
C VAL A 27 15.43 -48.34 -18.04
N CYS A 28 16.52 -48.36 -17.29
CA CYS A 28 17.73 -47.57 -17.55
C CYS A 28 18.95 -48.47 -17.69
N THR A 29 19.93 -48.04 -18.50
CA THR A 29 21.18 -48.77 -18.70
C THR A 29 21.92 -48.92 -17.38
N HIS A 30 22.29 -50.15 -17.05
CA HIS A 30 23.03 -50.45 -15.83
C HIS A 30 24.46 -50.91 -16.12
N ARG A 31 24.64 -51.77 -17.13
CA ARG A 31 25.96 -52.32 -17.47
C ARG A 31 26.04 -52.65 -18.94
N THR A 32 27.18 -52.33 -19.55
CA THR A 32 27.54 -52.79 -20.89
C THR A 32 28.74 -53.73 -20.77
N GLU A 33 28.69 -54.87 -21.45
CA GLU A 33 29.75 -55.88 -21.50
C GLU A 33 30.11 -56.15 -22.97
N GLU A 34 31.39 -56.05 -23.31
CA GLU A 34 31.89 -56.47 -24.63
C GLU A 34 32.11 -57.99 -24.61
N LEU A 35 31.54 -58.68 -25.60
CA LEU A 35 31.67 -60.10 -25.83
C LEU A 35 32.50 -60.33 -27.11
N ARG A 36 33.12 -61.50 -27.24
CA ARG A 36 33.82 -61.89 -28.47
C ARG A 36 32.92 -61.86 -29.71
N SER A 37 31.60 -61.96 -29.53
CA SER A 37 30.59 -61.99 -30.59
C SER A 37 29.75 -60.71 -30.71
N GLY A 38 30.08 -59.63 -29.99
CA GLY A 38 29.31 -58.37 -30.03
C GLY A 38 29.18 -57.69 -28.66
N VAL A 39 28.15 -56.87 -28.47
CA VAL A 39 27.91 -56.11 -27.22
C VAL A 39 26.69 -56.67 -26.48
N ALA A 40 26.79 -56.84 -25.16
CA ALA A 40 25.66 -57.14 -24.30
C ALA A 40 25.36 -55.96 -23.36
N ILE A 41 24.13 -55.44 -23.41
CA ILE A 41 23.67 -54.33 -22.56
C ILE A 41 22.62 -54.85 -21.60
N THR A 42 22.85 -54.63 -20.30
CA THR A 42 21.89 -54.97 -19.24
C THR A 42 21.24 -53.69 -18.72
N TYR A 43 19.91 -53.66 -18.76
CA TYR A 43 19.08 -52.60 -18.23
C TYR A 43 18.38 -53.06 -16.95
N LYS A 44 18.33 -52.18 -15.95
CA LYS A 44 17.54 -52.38 -14.73
C LYS A 44 16.35 -51.44 -14.73
N TYR A 45 15.34 -51.74 -13.94
CA TYR A 45 14.22 -50.81 -13.71
C TYR A 45 14.69 -49.41 -13.34
N SER A 46 14.12 -48.37 -13.95
CA SER A 46 14.61 -46.98 -13.78
C SER A 46 14.50 -46.47 -12.34
N GLU A 47 13.59 -47.03 -11.55
CA GLU A 47 13.41 -46.69 -10.13
C GLU A 47 13.98 -47.77 -9.19
N TYR A 48 14.97 -48.58 -9.63
CA TYR A 48 15.56 -49.65 -8.82
C TYR A 48 16.12 -49.18 -7.46
N ARG A 49 16.45 -47.89 -7.31
CA ARG A 49 16.86 -47.30 -6.02
C ARG A 49 15.70 -47.20 -5.02
N LYS A 50 14.47 -47.04 -5.50
CA LYS A 50 13.26 -47.00 -4.66
C LYS A 50 12.71 -48.40 -4.39
N TYR A 51 12.90 -49.32 -5.33
CA TYR A 51 12.46 -50.70 -5.23
C TYR A 51 13.66 -51.64 -5.41
N PRO A 52 14.59 -51.71 -4.44
CA PRO A 52 15.79 -52.54 -4.54
C PRO A 52 15.49 -54.04 -4.66
N GLN A 53 14.30 -54.46 -4.22
CA GLN A 53 13.81 -55.82 -4.37
C GLN A 53 13.42 -56.17 -5.83
N CYS A 54 13.13 -55.17 -6.68
CA CYS A 54 12.68 -55.39 -8.04
C CYS A 54 13.75 -56.13 -8.85
N ARG A 55 13.42 -57.37 -9.24
CA ARG A 55 14.35 -58.23 -9.99
C ARG A 55 14.28 -58.03 -11.50
N TYR A 56 13.34 -57.21 -11.99
CA TYR A 56 13.12 -56.96 -13.41
C TYR A 56 14.37 -56.38 -14.09
N GLN A 57 14.80 -57.05 -15.17
CA GLN A 57 15.92 -56.68 -16.01
C GLN A 57 15.63 -56.99 -17.47
N LEU A 58 16.19 -56.16 -18.35
CA LEU A 58 16.31 -56.48 -19.76
C LEU A 58 17.78 -56.70 -20.09
N LYS A 59 18.06 -57.67 -20.96
CA LYS A 59 19.39 -57.88 -21.53
C LYS A 59 19.29 -57.87 -23.05
N ALA A 60 19.90 -56.88 -23.69
CA ALA A 60 20.04 -56.84 -25.14
C ALA A 60 21.40 -57.43 -25.53
N LYS A 61 21.43 -58.33 -26.50
CA LYS A 61 22.68 -58.86 -27.08
C LYS A 61 22.73 -58.50 -28.56
N GLN A 62 23.82 -57.90 -29.00
CA GLN A 62 24.05 -57.60 -30.39
C GLN A 62 24.73 -58.79 -31.08
N LEU A 63 24.11 -59.31 -32.14
CA LEU A 63 24.66 -60.35 -33.02
C LEU A 63 24.32 -59.96 -34.46
N ASP A 64 25.32 -60.00 -35.35
CA ASP A 64 25.15 -59.68 -36.79
C ASP A 64 24.45 -58.34 -37.07
N GLY A 65 24.76 -57.32 -36.26
CA GLY A 65 24.19 -55.98 -36.39
C GLY A 65 22.79 -55.79 -35.82
N LYS A 66 22.13 -56.85 -35.31
CA LYS A 66 20.80 -56.78 -34.68
C LYS A 66 20.88 -57.01 -33.17
N PHE A 67 19.95 -56.42 -32.41
CA PHE A 67 19.84 -56.63 -30.97
C PHE A 67 18.70 -57.59 -30.65
N THR A 68 19.02 -58.73 -30.04
CA THR A 68 18.02 -59.63 -29.45
C THR A 68 17.84 -59.27 -27.98
N VAL A 69 16.61 -58.95 -27.59
CA VAL A 69 16.27 -58.50 -26.24
C VAL A 69 15.64 -59.64 -25.46
N PHE A 70 16.22 -59.90 -24.29
CA PHE A 70 15.76 -60.88 -23.32
C PHE A 70 15.19 -60.16 -22.11
N GLU A 71 14.04 -60.61 -21.64
CA GLU A 71 13.33 -60.08 -20.48
C GLU A 71 13.37 -61.11 -19.35
N SER A 72 13.59 -60.63 -18.12
CA SER A 72 13.52 -61.47 -16.92
C SER A 72 12.07 -61.58 -16.41
N GLU A 73 11.89 -62.19 -15.24
CA GLU A 73 10.62 -62.25 -14.50
C GLU A 73 9.91 -60.88 -14.39
N LEU A 74 8.58 -60.91 -14.34
CA LEU A 74 7.69 -59.74 -14.19
C LEU A 74 8.04 -58.90 -12.96
N HIS A 75 7.65 -57.62 -12.98
CA HIS A 75 7.75 -56.77 -11.80
C HIS A 75 7.02 -57.41 -10.61
N ASP A 76 7.72 -57.55 -9.48
CA ASP A 76 7.21 -58.05 -8.20
C ASP A 76 6.55 -56.97 -7.34
N HIS A 77 6.35 -55.79 -7.92
CA HIS A 77 5.62 -54.68 -7.33
C HIS A 77 4.50 -54.26 -8.28
N SER A 78 3.36 -53.87 -7.72
CA SER A 78 2.27 -53.31 -8.52
C SER A 78 2.81 -52.16 -9.37
N GLN A 79 2.65 -52.27 -10.68
CA GLN A 79 2.97 -51.18 -11.60
C GLN A 79 2.19 -49.94 -11.15
N ARG A 80 2.89 -48.79 -11.16
CA ARG A 80 2.44 -47.44 -10.81
C ARG A 80 0.92 -47.27 -10.68
N GLN A 81 0.47 -46.78 -9.53
CA GLN A 81 -0.73 -45.94 -9.46
C GLN A 81 -0.63 -44.85 -10.54
N GLU A 82 -1.75 -44.59 -11.21
CA GLU A 82 -1.90 -43.61 -12.28
C GLU A 82 -1.06 -42.35 -12.06
N ASN A 83 -0.36 -41.96 -13.13
CA ASN A 83 0.60 -40.87 -13.21
C ASN A 83 0.37 -39.70 -12.23
N ASN A 84 1.45 -39.24 -11.61
CA ASN A 84 1.56 -38.01 -10.80
C ASN A 84 1.17 -36.71 -11.53
N ARG A 85 0.57 -36.78 -12.72
CA ARG A 85 0.12 -35.65 -13.53
C ARG A 85 -1.35 -35.36 -13.28
N LEU A 86 -1.73 -34.10 -13.40
CA LEU A 86 -3.13 -33.69 -13.46
C LEU A 86 -3.78 -34.32 -14.70
N LYS A 87 -5.03 -34.77 -14.57
CA LYS A 87 -5.83 -35.20 -15.73
C LYS A 87 -5.95 -34.03 -16.72
N SER A 88 -5.95 -34.35 -18.02
CA SER A 88 -5.90 -33.36 -19.10
C SER A 88 -6.91 -32.20 -18.93
N PRO A 89 -8.19 -32.45 -18.60
CA PRO A 89 -9.18 -31.36 -18.48
C PRO A 89 -8.84 -30.38 -17.35
N ILE A 90 -8.41 -30.89 -16.19
CA ILE A 90 -8.03 -30.05 -15.05
C ILE A 90 -6.74 -29.29 -15.34
N ARG A 91 -5.79 -29.93 -16.05
CA ARG A 91 -4.56 -29.28 -16.48
C ARG A 91 -4.86 -28.10 -17.41
N THR A 92 -5.71 -28.28 -18.41
CA THR A 92 -6.12 -27.22 -19.33
C THR A 92 -6.81 -26.08 -18.60
N ALA A 93 -7.75 -26.38 -17.71
CA ALA A 93 -8.42 -25.36 -16.89
C ALA A 93 -7.44 -24.57 -16.00
N VAL A 94 -6.47 -25.25 -15.39
CA VAL A 94 -5.39 -24.57 -14.62
C VAL A 94 -4.52 -23.70 -15.53
N GLN A 95 -4.23 -24.14 -16.75
CA GLN A 95 -3.48 -23.36 -17.74
C GLN A 95 -4.25 -22.09 -18.12
N GLU A 96 -5.51 -22.22 -18.53
CA GLU A 96 -6.39 -21.09 -18.88
C GLU A 96 -6.51 -20.08 -17.73
N MET A 97 -6.79 -20.56 -16.51
CA MET A 97 -6.85 -19.70 -15.33
C MET A 97 -5.49 -19.02 -15.03
N THR A 98 -4.37 -19.65 -15.38
CA THR A 98 -3.05 -19.02 -15.26
C THR A 98 -2.88 -17.91 -16.31
N HIS A 99 -3.33 -18.12 -17.54
CA HIS A 99 -3.29 -17.13 -18.61
C HIS A 99 -4.17 -15.91 -18.33
N THR A 100 -5.28 -16.06 -17.61
CA THR A 100 -6.14 -14.94 -17.17
C THR A 100 -5.57 -14.16 -15.98
N GLY A 101 -4.39 -14.54 -15.47
CA GLY A 101 -3.70 -13.81 -14.40
C GLY A 101 -4.14 -14.17 -12.98
N LEU A 102 -4.93 -15.23 -12.78
CA LEU A 102 -5.36 -15.64 -11.44
C LEU A 102 -4.15 -16.09 -10.59
N THR A 103 -4.21 -15.75 -9.30
CA THR A 103 -3.22 -16.22 -8.32
C THR A 103 -3.36 -17.72 -8.08
N GLN A 104 -2.29 -18.38 -7.66
CA GLN A 104 -2.32 -19.82 -7.35
C GLN A 104 -3.39 -20.17 -6.29
N GLY A 105 -3.65 -19.28 -5.33
CA GLY A 105 -4.71 -19.47 -4.33
C GLY A 105 -6.13 -19.39 -4.92
N GLN A 106 -6.36 -18.46 -5.86
CA GLN A 106 -7.64 -18.36 -6.58
C GLN A 106 -7.86 -19.58 -7.48
N ILE A 107 -6.83 -20.00 -8.22
CA ILE A 107 -6.85 -21.21 -9.05
C ILE A 107 -7.16 -22.43 -8.19
N ARG A 108 -6.50 -22.56 -7.03
CA ARG A 108 -6.77 -23.64 -6.08
C ARG A 108 -8.23 -23.65 -5.65
N LYS A 109 -8.76 -22.49 -5.23
CA LYS A 109 -10.16 -22.38 -4.79
C LYS A 109 -11.15 -22.76 -5.91
N ALA A 110 -10.89 -22.32 -7.14
CA ALA A 110 -11.71 -22.65 -8.30
C ALA A 110 -11.68 -24.17 -8.62
N VAL A 111 -10.49 -24.77 -8.66
CA VAL A 111 -10.32 -26.21 -8.92
C VAL A 111 -10.93 -27.05 -7.81
N SER A 112 -10.75 -26.66 -6.54
CA SER A 112 -11.36 -27.37 -5.39
C SER A 112 -12.88 -27.28 -5.38
N GLY A 113 -13.46 -26.17 -5.88
CA GLY A 113 -14.91 -26.05 -6.06
C GLY A 113 -15.47 -26.99 -7.12
N LEU A 114 -14.70 -27.25 -8.19
CA LEU A 114 -15.08 -28.17 -9.27
C LEU A 114 -14.76 -29.64 -8.95
N HIS A 115 -13.72 -29.88 -8.12
CA HIS A 115 -13.21 -31.22 -7.79
C HIS A 115 -12.80 -31.32 -6.31
N PRO A 116 -13.76 -31.44 -5.37
CA PRO A 116 -13.50 -31.37 -3.92
C PRO A 116 -12.64 -32.51 -3.36
N ASN A 117 -12.55 -33.66 -4.05
CA ASN A 117 -11.85 -34.86 -3.56
C ASN A 117 -10.37 -34.96 -4.03
N LEU A 118 -9.84 -33.95 -4.71
CA LEU A 118 -8.53 -34.03 -5.33
C LEU A 118 -7.48 -33.32 -4.45
N THR A 119 -6.57 -34.10 -3.85
CA THR A 119 -5.38 -33.59 -3.14
C THR A 119 -4.30 -33.23 -4.16
N ILE A 120 -4.27 -31.96 -4.59
CA ILE A 120 -3.46 -31.56 -5.77
C ILE A 120 -2.49 -30.39 -5.60
N ASP A 121 -2.28 -29.89 -4.38
CA ASP A 121 -1.56 -28.63 -4.18
C ASP A 121 -0.21 -28.54 -4.91
N THR A 122 0.57 -29.63 -4.87
CA THR A 122 1.86 -29.72 -5.56
C THR A 122 1.70 -29.80 -7.08
N LYS A 123 0.67 -30.49 -7.61
CA LYS A 123 0.49 -30.63 -9.07
C LYS A 123 -0.06 -29.34 -9.69
N ILE A 124 -0.96 -28.62 -9.02
CA ILE A 124 -1.40 -27.28 -9.46
C ILE A 124 -0.20 -26.34 -9.50
N LYS A 125 0.63 -26.33 -8.44
CA LYS A 125 1.86 -25.53 -8.40
C LYS A 125 2.76 -25.79 -9.62
N ASN A 126 2.99 -27.07 -9.93
CA ASN A 126 3.85 -27.47 -11.05
C ASN A 126 3.27 -27.06 -12.40
N VAL A 127 1.95 -27.19 -12.62
CA VAL A 127 1.30 -26.74 -13.85
C VAL A 127 1.36 -25.23 -13.98
N VAL A 128 1.02 -24.46 -12.93
CA VAL A 128 1.12 -23.00 -12.93
C VAL A 128 2.56 -22.55 -13.24
N GLN A 129 3.56 -23.18 -12.62
CA GLN A 129 4.97 -22.89 -12.87
C GLN A 129 5.38 -23.21 -14.31
N TYR A 130 4.99 -24.37 -14.82
CA TYR A 130 5.26 -24.76 -16.21
C TYR A 130 4.61 -23.81 -17.21
N THR A 131 3.33 -23.47 -17.03
CA THR A 131 2.61 -22.51 -17.89
C THR A 131 3.31 -21.16 -17.88
N ARG A 132 3.66 -20.65 -16.71
CA ARG A 132 4.42 -19.39 -16.58
C ARG A 132 5.79 -19.45 -17.24
N GLN A 133 6.44 -20.61 -17.26
CA GLN A 133 7.71 -20.80 -17.98
C GLN A 133 7.51 -20.82 -19.49
N GLN A 134 6.42 -21.40 -19.99
CA GLN A 134 6.09 -21.42 -21.42
C GLN A 134 5.60 -20.06 -21.93
N THR A 135 4.93 -19.29 -21.08
CA THR A 135 4.47 -17.93 -21.37
C THR A 135 5.44 -16.85 -20.93
N ARG A 136 6.64 -17.21 -20.46
CA ARG A 136 7.65 -16.20 -20.15
C ARG A 136 7.90 -15.43 -21.44
N THR A 137 7.54 -14.15 -21.43
CA THR A 137 7.90 -13.20 -22.47
C THR A 137 9.38 -13.38 -22.78
N GLN A 138 9.74 -13.29 -24.07
CA GLN A 138 11.13 -13.23 -24.48
C GLN A 138 11.87 -12.26 -23.56
N ILE A 139 13.04 -12.68 -23.07
CA ILE A 139 13.96 -11.78 -22.39
C ILE A 139 14.23 -10.66 -23.39
N ILE A 140 13.79 -9.44 -23.06
CA ILE A 140 14.10 -8.29 -23.91
C ILE A 140 15.62 -8.18 -23.96
N SER A 141 16.19 -8.02 -25.15
CA SER A 141 17.62 -7.71 -25.21
C SER A 141 17.84 -6.29 -24.66
N VAL A 142 19.07 -5.98 -24.24
CA VAL A 142 19.41 -4.62 -23.79
C VAL A 142 19.19 -3.61 -24.92
N ASP A 143 19.49 -4.02 -26.16
CA ASP A 143 19.27 -3.21 -27.36
C ASP A 143 17.79 -2.96 -27.63
N ASP A 144 16.94 -4.00 -27.50
CA ASP A 144 15.48 -3.86 -27.65
C ASP A 144 14.89 -2.97 -26.55
N LEU A 145 15.39 -3.07 -25.32
CA LEU A 145 14.98 -2.20 -24.22
C LEU A 145 15.37 -0.75 -24.50
N GLN A 146 16.60 -0.53 -24.97
CA GLN A 146 17.07 0.80 -25.33
C GLN A 146 16.26 1.38 -26.49
N LEU A 147 15.95 0.59 -27.50
CA LEU A 147 15.10 0.97 -28.62
C LEU A 147 13.69 1.34 -28.14
N TRP A 148 13.09 0.49 -27.29
CA TRP A 148 11.78 0.74 -26.68
C TRP A 148 11.75 2.07 -25.92
N CYS A 149 12.81 2.36 -25.15
CA CYS A 149 12.93 3.62 -24.42
C CYS A 149 13.08 4.82 -25.37
N LYS A 150 13.87 4.69 -26.44
CA LYS A 150 14.05 5.74 -27.47
C LYS A 150 12.72 6.10 -28.15
N GLU A 151 11.95 5.09 -28.53
CA GLU A 151 10.63 5.27 -29.16
C GLU A 151 9.61 5.94 -28.23
N ARG A 152 9.79 5.80 -26.92
CA ARG A 152 8.85 6.25 -25.88
C ARG A 152 9.42 7.33 -24.97
N ILE A 153 10.44 8.05 -25.40
CA ILE A 153 11.03 9.12 -24.58
C ILE A 153 10.06 10.30 -24.38
N ASN A 154 9.24 10.56 -25.39
CA ASN A 154 8.31 11.68 -25.38
C ASN A 154 7.05 11.35 -24.58
N CYS A 155 6.58 12.33 -23.81
CA CYS A 155 5.29 12.22 -23.13
C CYS A 155 4.17 11.99 -24.16
N PRO A 156 3.27 11.02 -23.92
CA PRO A 156 2.09 10.83 -24.76
C PRO A 156 1.21 12.10 -24.81
N PRO A 157 0.45 12.29 -25.90
CA PRO A 157 -0.47 13.42 -26.01
C PRO A 157 -1.59 13.34 -24.96
N ALA A 158 -2.35 14.43 -24.79
CA ALA A 158 -3.28 14.58 -23.66
C ALA A 158 -4.49 13.62 -23.69
N ASP A 159 -4.82 13.09 -24.86
CA ASP A 159 -5.87 12.09 -25.08
C ASP A 159 -5.43 10.65 -24.73
N GLN A 160 -4.13 10.41 -24.58
CA GLN A 160 -3.55 9.09 -24.28
C GLN A 160 -3.04 8.99 -22.83
N LEU A 161 -3.93 9.28 -21.87
CA LEU A 161 -3.58 9.39 -20.45
C LEU A 161 -2.93 8.15 -19.83
N HIS A 162 -3.31 6.95 -20.31
CA HIS A 162 -2.85 5.67 -19.77
C HIS A 162 -1.69 5.04 -20.55
N GLN A 163 -1.25 5.68 -21.63
CA GLN A 163 -0.09 5.20 -22.36
C GLN A 163 1.17 5.40 -21.52
N ASP A 164 1.99 4.35 -21.49
CA ASP A 164 3.28 4.34 -20.83
C ASP A 164 4.34 5.04 -21.68
N PHE A 165 5.34 5.57 -21.01
CA PHE A 165 6.48 6.20 -21.66
C PHE A 165 7.73 6.08 -20.79
N ALA A 166 8.89 6.43 -21.35
CA ALA A 166 10.20 6.31 -20.71
C ALA A 166 10.90 7.69 -20.69
N PRO A 167 10.41 8.65 -19.89
CA PRO A 167 10.92 10.02 -19.91
C PRO A 167 12.39 10.13 -19.53
N PHE A 168 12.92 9.10 -18.88
CA PHE A 168 14.32 9.00 -18.56
C PHE A 168 14.74 7.54 -18.47
N TYR A 169 15.86 7.26 -19.13
CA TYR A 169 16.50 5.97 -19.07
C TYR A 169 18.01 6.14 -19.21
N GLU A 170 18.75 5.30 -18.50
CA GLU A 170 20.18 5.09 -18.67
C GLU A 170 20.37 3.60 -18.92
N VAL A 171 20.65 3.24 -20.17
CA VAL A 171 20.90 1.87 -20.59
C VAL A 171 22.26 1.86 -21.26
N LYS A 172 23.30 1.52 -20.49
CA LYS A 172 24.69 1.42 -20.98
C LYS A 172 25.07 -0.03 -21.21
N ASP A 173 25.09 -0.81 -20.12
CA ASP A 173 25.44 -2.23 -20.07
C ASP A 173 24.54 -2.95 -19.05
N ILE A 174 24.62 -4.29 -18.98
CA ILE A 174 23.83 -5.13 -18.04
C ILE A 174 23.95 -4.63 -16.57
N GLY A 175 25.07 -3.99 -16.20
CA GLY A 175 25.30 -3.46 -14.86
C GLY A 175 24.70 -2.08 -14.58
N ASN A 176 24.32 -1.31 -15.60
CA ASN A 176 23.86 0.08 -15.51
C ASN A 176 22.59 0.27 -16.36
N ILE A 177 21.48 -0.26 -15.85
CA ILE A 177 20.14 -0.12 -16.41
C ILE A 177 19.33 0.67 -15.39
N PHE A 178 18.81 1.80 -15.80
CA PHE A 178 17.77 2.55 -15.13
C PHE A 178 16.72 2.91 -16.18
N VAL A 179 15.47 2.49 -16.00
CA VAL A 179 14.38 2.89 -16.88
C VAL A 179 13.19 3.27 -16.02
N CYS A 180 12.77 4.53 -16.07
CA CYS A 180 11.56 4.98 -15.39
C CYS A 180 10.36 4.90 -16.33
N ILE A 181 9.29 4.23 -15.92
CA ILE A 181 8.09 3.98 -16.71
C ILE A 181 6.85 4.50 -15.95
N PRO A 182 6.44 5.77 -16.18
CA PRO A 182 5.16 6.28 -15.72
C PRO A 182 4.10 6.29 -16.83
N THR A 183 2.90 6.77 -16.48
CA THR A 183 1.92 7.28 -17.46
C THR A 183 1.54 8.72 -17.10
N ARG A 184 0.92 9.44 -18.04
CA ARG A 184 0.46 10.80 -17.81
C ARG A 184 -0.55 10.87 -16.66
N GLN A 185 -1.47 9.91 -16.61
CA GLN A 185 -2.43 9.80 -15.52
C GLN A 185 -1.74 9.62 -14.17
N LEU A 186 -0.76 8.71 -14.09
CA LEU A 186 -0.06 8.43 -12.83
C LEU A 186 0.73 9.65 -12.33
N LEU A 187 1.48 10.33 -13.21
CA LEU A 187 2.19 11.55 -12.83
C LEU A 187 1.25 12.69 -12.42
N SER A 188 0.04 12.77 -12.99
CA SER A 188 -0.93 13.80 -12.61
C SER A 188 -1.36 13.74 -11.14
N THR A 189 -1.25 12.57 -10.51
CA THR A 189 -1.61 12.39 -9.09
C THR A 189 -0.67 13.13 -8.13
N THR A 190 0.52 13.52 -8.59
CA THR A 190 1.47 14.33 -7.80
C THR A 190 0.93 15.71 -7.43
N LYS A 191 -0.11 16.22 -8.13
CA LYS A 191 -0.82 17.45 -7.74
C LYS A 191 -1.41 17.38 -6.33
N CYS A 192 -1.70 16.17 -5.86
CA CYS A 192 -2.37 15.97 -4.58
C CYS A 192 -1.39 15.93 -3.39
N SER A 193 -0.09 15.76 -3.60
CA SER A 193 0.87 15.61 -2.50
C SER A 193 2.32 15.78 -2.92
N SER A 194 3.06 16.51 -2.09
CA SER A 194 4.52 16.71 -2.20
C SER A 194 5.34 15.63 -1.48
N VAL A 195 4.69 14.56 -1.02
CA VAL A 195 5.35 13.39 -0.43
C VAL A 195 5.65 12.38 -1.54
N LEU A 196 6.91 12.01 -1.70
CA LEU A 196 7.36 10.94 -2.59
C LEU A 196 7.66 9.70 -1.75
N ALA A 197 6.85 8.66 -1.88
CA ALA A 197 7.10 7.36 -1.27
C ALA A 197 7.89 6.47 -2.23
N VAL A 198 8.98 5.90 -1.76
CA VAL A 198 9.90 5.06 -2.54
C VAL A 198 10.12 3.75 -1.79
N ASP A 199 9.78 2.63 -2.41
CA ASP A 199 9.96 1.29 -1.80
C ASP A 199 10.44 0.31 -2.87
N CYS A 200 11.61 -0.30 -2.62
CA CYS A 200 12.13 -1.36 -3.47
C CYS A 200 11.41 -2.68 -3.17
N THR A 201 10.54 -3.12 -4.10
CA THR A 201 9.89 -4.42 -3.96
C THR A 201 10.70 -5.52 -4.65
N TYR A 202 11.71 -6.08 -3.97
CA TYR A 202 12.53 -7.20 -4.47
C TYR A 202 11.73 -8.46 -4.87
N LYS A 203 10.44 -8.52 -4.52
CA LYS A 203 9.55 -9.64 -4.89
C LYS A 203 9.11 -9.60 -6.34
N VAL A 204 9.30 -8.48 -7.04
CA VAL A 204 8.90 -8.30 -8.44
C VAL A 204 10.13 -7.97 -9.27
N THR A 205 10.41 -8.84 -10.23
CA THR A 205 11.49 -8.65 -11.21
C THR A 205 10.92 -8.72 -12.62
N TRP A 206 11.39 -7.88 -13.53
CA TRP A 206 11.11 -7.97 -14.96
C TRP A 206 12.40 -8.28 -15.70
N ASN A 207 12.46 -9.39 -16.43
CA ASN A 207 13.69 -9.87 -17.07
C ASN A 207 14.90 -9.98 -16.10
N ASN A 208 14.64 -10.42 -14.86
CA ASN A 208 15.59 -10.48 -13.74
C ASN A 208 16.12 -9.12 -13.26
N LEU A 209 15.57 -8.01 -13.74
CA LEU A 209 15.82 -6.67 -13.21
C LEU A 209 14.84 -6.39 -12.07
N PRO A 210 15.30 -5.98 -10.88
CA PRO A 210 14.42 -5.50 -9.83
C PRO A 210 13.52 -4.36 -10.30
N ILE A 211 12.28 -4.35 -9.79
CA ILE A 211 11.35 -3.24 -9.99
C ILE A 211 11.29 -2.43 -8.70
N LEU A 212 11.67 -1.16 -8.81
CA LEU A 212 11.44 -0.15 -7.80
C LEU A 212 10.08 0.51 -8.09
N ILE A 213 9.18 0.53 -7.09
CA ILE A 213 7.90 1.23 -7.21
C ILE A 213 8.01 2.51 -6.42
N PHE A 214 7.54 3.60 -7.02
CA PHE A 214 7.46 4.88 -6.34
C PHE A 214 6.11 5.52 -6.59
N GLY A 215 5.68 6.33 -5.63
CA GLY A 215 4.34 6.84 -5.59
C GLY A 215 4.20 8.04 -4.69
N THR A 216 2.98 8.50 -4.55
CA THR A 216 2.61 9.51 -3.57
C THR A 216 1.50 8.97 -2.68
N SER A 217 1.07 9.76 -1.71
CA SER A 217 -0.11 9.45 -0.90
C SER A 217 -1.11 10.57 -1.02
N ASP A 218 -2.39 10.23 -1.18
CA ASP A 218 -3.46 11.22 -1.18
C ASP A 218 -3.76 11.73 0.24
N TYR A 219 -4.76 12.61 0.34
CA TYR A 219 -5.28 13.09 1.62
C TYR A 219 -5.93 11.96 2.43
N LYS A 220 -6.31 10.81 1.86
CA LYS A 220 -6.76 9.64 2.64
C LYS A 220 -5.59 8.75 3.08
N ARG A 221 -4.35 9.20 2.83
CA ARG A 221 -3.11 8.44 3.08
C ARG A 221 -3.09 7.11 2.32
N HIS A 222 -3.85 7.00 1.23
CA HIS A 222 -3.76 5.88 0.32
C HIS A 222 -2.56 6.10 -0.58
N PHE A 223 -1.75 5.06 -0.71
CA PHE A 223 -0.63 5.06 -1.65
C PHE A 223 -1.13 4.97 -3.08
N HIS A 224 -0.66 5.89 -3.92
CA HIS A 224 -0.92 5.93 -5.35
C HIS A 224 0.41 5.79 -6.08
N PRO A 225 0.63 4.71 -6.86
CA PRO A 225 1.83 4.59 -7.66
C PRO A 225 1.86 5.72 -8.70
N ILE A 226 3.02 6.34 -8.89
CA ILE A 226 3.20 7.38 -9.93
C ILE A 226 4.07 6.88 -11.09
N GLY A 227 4.83 5.82 -10.85
CA GLY A 227 5.62 5.13 -11.86
C GLY A 227 6.34 3.91 -11.27
N LEU A 228 7.07 3.22 -12.13
CA LEU A 228 7.96 2.13 -11.77
C LEU A 228 9.33 2.34 -12.41
N CYS A 229 10.38 1.86 -11.76
CA CYS A 229 11.74 1.90 -12.28
C CYS A 229 12.28 0.48 -12.43
N LEU A 230 12.81 0.17 -13.60
CA LEU A 230 13.66 -1.01 -13.83
C LEU A 230 15.10 -0.63 -13.48
N VAL A 231 15.75 -1.41 -12.63
CA VAL A 231 17.12 -1.14 -12.17
C VAL A 231 18.02 -2.36 -12.36
N SER A 232 19.28 -2.18 -12.75
CA SER A 232 20.26 -3.27 -12.96
C SER A 232 20.86 -3.83 -11.68
N SER A 233 21.10 -2.97 -10.69
CA SER A 233 21.73 -3.35 -9.44
C SER A 233 21.17 -2.53 -8.27
N ASP A 234 21.24 -3.17 -7.11
CA ASP A 234 20.63 -2.86 -5.83
C ASP A 234 20.78 -1.38 -5.43
N GLU A 235 19.68 -0.76 -4.97
CA GLU A 235 19.57 0.48 -4.16
C GLU A 235 20.71 1.52 -4.25
N ALA A 236 21.28 1.72 -5.44
CA ALA A 236 22.42 2.60 -5.61
C ALA A 236 21.97 4.05 -5.40
N ALA A 237 22.83 4.85 -4.77
CA ALA A 237 22.55 6.27 -4.58
C ALA A 237 22.28 6.99 -5.91
N SER A 238 22.96 6.59 -7.00
CA SER A 238 22.75 7.13 -8.35
C SER A 238 21.32 6.93 -8.84
N THR A 239 20.76 5.72 -8.69
CA THR A 239 19.37 5.38 -9.05
C THR A 239 18.38 6.33 -8.40
N TYR A 240 18.51 6.55 -7.09
CA TYR A 240 17.61 7.44 -6.36
C TYR A 240 17.84 8.92 -6.69
N LYS A 241 19.09 9.35 -6.92
CA LYS A 241 19.39 10.72 -7.37
C LYS A 241 18.69 11.03 -8.69
N THR A 242 18.80 10.11 -9.64
CA THR A 242 18.13 10.20 -10.93
C THR A 242 16.61 10.31 -10.75
N LEU A 243 16.03 9.46 -9.89
CA LEU A 243 14.59 9.52 -9.58
C LEU A 243 14.19 10.88 -8.97
N PHE A 244 14.94 11.37 -7.99
CA PHE A 244 14.63 12.61 -7.27
C PHE A 244 14.79 13.87 -8.11
N GLN A 245 15.67 13.87 -9.11
CA GLN A 245 15.80 14.96 -10.07
C GLN A 245 14.75 14.87 -11.19
N GLY A 246 14.43 13.64 -11.62
CA GLY A 246 13.51 13.39 -12.71
C GLY A 246 12.05 13.69 -12.37
N VAL A 247 11.56 13.16 -11.24
CA VAL A 247 10.13 13.26 -10.87
C VAL A 247 9.62 14.71 -10.79
N PRO A 248 10.30 15.67 -10.12
CA PRO A 248 9.95 17.09 -10.15
C PRO A 248 9.77 17.65 -11.55
N THR A 249 10.72 17.37 -12.44
CA THR A 249 10.72 17.87 -13.82
C THR A 249 9.52 17.31 -14.59
N TRP A 250 9.31 15.99 -14.55
CA TRP A 250 8.22 15.36 -15.31
C TRP A 250 6.84 15.73 -14.76
N ALA A 251 6.67 15.66 -13.44
CA ALA A 251 5.43 16.04 -12.78
C ALA A 251 5.08 17.50 -13.10
N SER A 252 6.06 18.41 -13.10
CA SER A 252 5.83 19.82 -13.43
C SER A 252 5.34 20.01 -14.86
N ASN A 253 5.97 19.32 -15.80
CA ASN A 253 5.58 19.37 -17.23
C ASN A 253 4.17 18.83 -17.46
N ILE A 254 3.80 17.72 -16.82
CA ILE A 254 2.46 17.13 -16.94
C ILE A 254 1.39 18.01 -16.28
N ASN A 255 1.72 18.58 -15.13
CA ASN A 255 0.76 19.31 -14.29
C ASN A 255 0.62 20.78 -14.66
N GLN A 256 1.54 21.32 -15.46
CA GLN A 256 1.68 22.75 -15.73
C GLN A 256 1.83 23.56 -14.44
N GLN A 257 2.47 22.97 -13.43
CA GLN A 257 2.67 23.55 -12.10
C GLN A 257 3.94 23.00 -11.50
N THR A 258 4.76 23.84 -10.88
CA THR A 258 5.99 23.41 -10.19
C THR A 258 5.69 22.35 -9.14
N TYR A 259 6.28 21.16 -9.30
CA TYR A 259 6.25 20.09 -8.32
C TYR A 259 7.55 20.10 -7.51
N LEU A 260 7.43 20.25 -6.19
CA LEU A 260 8.55 20.15 -5.25
C LEU A 260 8.30 18.97 -4.32
N ILE A 261 9.32 18.11 -4.19
CA ILE A 261 9.31 17.05 -3.18
C ILE A 261 9.59 17.74 -1.84
N SER A 262 8.61 17.72 -0.94
CA SER A 262 8.81 18.24 0.42
C SER A 262 9.29 17.14 1.35
N HIS A 263 8.86 15.90 1.10
CA HIS A 263 9.21 14.75 1.91
C HIS A 263 9.48 13.52 1.04
N VAL A 264 10.48 12.73 1.42
CA VAL A 264 10.72 11.39 0.87
C VAL A 264 10.41 10.37 1.95
N MET A 265 9.54 9.41 1.66
CA MET A 265 9.15 8.35 2.59
C MET A 265 9.70 7.00 2.12
N ASP A 266 10.53 6.37 2.94
CA ASP A 266 11.24 5.15 2.56
C ASP A 266 11.55 4.22 3.75
N ASP A 267 12.25 3.12 3.50
CA ASP A 267 12.54 2.07 4.49
C ASP A 267 13.83 2.26 5.30
N GLY A 268 14.57 3.34 5.06
CA GLY A 268 15.86 3.61 5.68
C GLY A 268 17.07 3.25 4.82
N ALA A 269 16.91 2.87 3.56
CA ALA A 269 18.02 2.51 2.66
C ALA A 269 19.14 3.57 2.61
N THR A 270 20.39 3.15 2.67
CA THR A 270 21.58 4.05 2.65
C THR A 270 21.72 4.79 1.32
N GLY A 271 21.32 4.14 0.21
CA GLY A 271 21.28 4.76 -1.11
C GLY A 271 20.34 5.96 -1.16
N ILE A 272 19.16 5.85 -0.54
CA ILE A 272 18.21 6.95 -0.42
C ILE A 272 18.79 8.08 0.42
N THR A 273 19.41 7.77 1.57
CA THR A 273 20.10 8.77 2.41
C THR A 273 21.07 9.62 1.58
N SER A 274 21.90 8.94 0.79
CA SER A 274 22.94 9.58 -0.02
C SER A 274 22.33 10.42 -1.15
N ALA A 275 21.19 9.98 -1.69
CA ALA A 275 20.47 10.69 -2.74
C ALA A 275 19.72 11.93 -2.25
N MET A 276 19.37 12.06 -0.97
CA MET A 276 18.73 13.27 -0.44
C MET A 276 19.55 14.55 -0.70
N SER A 277 20.86 14.44 -0.94
CA SER A 277 21.74 15.56 -1.31
C SER A 277 21.29 16.33 -2.56
N VAL A 278 20.56 15.71 -3.51
CA VAL A 278 20.05 16.41 -4.70
C VAL A 278 18.74 17.18 -4.47
N ILE A 279 18.13 16.98 -3.30
CA ILE A 279 16.87 17.63 -2.87
C ILE A 279 17.02 18.10 -1.41
N PRO A 280 17.97 19.01 -1.11
CA PRO A 280 18.34 19.38 0.25
C PRO A 280 17.21 20.00 1.08
N GLN A 281 16.21 20.58 0.42
CA GLN A 281 15.01 21.12 1.06
C GLN A 281 14.03 20.03 1.55
N SER A 282 14.14 18.81 1.03
CA SER A 282 13.23 17.72 1.35
C SER A 282 13.60 17.06 2.68
N ARG A 283 12.60 16.73 3.48
CA ARG A 283 12.78 15.93 4.69
C ARG A 283 12.62 14.44 4.41
N ARG A 284 13.45 13.61 5.02
CA ARG A 284 13.30 12.16 4.93
C ARG A 284 12.40 11.64 6.03
N LEU A 285 11.51 10.71 5.68
CA LEU A 285 10.54 10.06 6.56
C LEU A 285 10.73 8.54 6.52
N MET A 286 10.70 7.90 7.68
CA MET A 286 10.68 6.45 7.78
C MET A 286 9.26 5.92 7.52
N TYR A 287 9.12 4.92 6.67
CA TYR A 287 7.84 4.29 6.37
C TYR A 287 7.34 3.52 7.59
N TRP A 288 6.17 3.91 8.10
CA TRP A 288 5.63 3.37 9.34
C TRP A 288 5.45 1.84 9.32
N ALA A 289 5.04 1.27 8.19
CA ALA A 289 4.84 -0.17 8.08
C ALA A 289 6.16 -0.96 8.22
N HIS A 290 7.26 -0.41 7.71
CA HIS A 290 8.59 -0.99 7.88
C HIS A 290 9.06 -0.89 9.33
N MET A 291 8.88 0.28 9.93
CA MET A 291 9.21 0.51 11.34
C MET A 291 8.45 -0.46 12.26
N ILE A 292 7.11 -0.52 12.17
CA ILE A 292 6.32 -1.39 13.05
C ILE A 292 6.58 -2.88 12.80
N ARG A 293 6.87 -3.28 11.55
CA ARG A 293 7.29 -4.64 11.23
C ARG A 293 8.59 -4.99 11.96
N LYS A 294 9.58 -4.09 11.93
CA LYS A 294 10.85 -4.27 12.63
C LYS A 294 10.68 -4.33 14.15
N CYS A 295 9.80 -3.51 14.72
CA CYS A 295 9.41 -3.63 16.13
C CYS A 295 8.82 -5.02 16.44
N ARG A 296 7.89 -5.50 15.61
CA ARG A 296 7.24 -6.81 15.77
C ARG A 296 8.19 -7.99 15.62
N GLU A 297 9.25 -7.87 14.83
CA GLU A 297 10.30 -8.90 14.75
C GLU A 297 11.03 -9.07 16.10
N HIS A 298 11.17 -7.98 16.85
CA HIS A 298 11.76 -7.94 18.19
C HIS A 298 10.77 -8.26 19.31
N ARG A 299 9.50 -8.56 18.99
CA ARG A 299 8.47 -9.02 19.95
C ARG A 299 8.98 -10.10 20.90
N LYS A 300 9.85 -11.01 20.42
CA LYS A 300 10.38 -12.14 21.19
C LYS A 300 11.13 -11.71 22.45
N LEU A 301 11.64 -10.47 22.49
CA LEU A 301 12.29 -9.89 23.67
C LEU A 301 11.31 -9.59 24.82
N ILE A 302 10.01 -9.55 24.53
CA ILE A 302 8.93 -9.36 25.51
C ILE A 302 8.00 -10.58 25.44
N PRO A 303 8.31 -11.67 26.17
CA PRO A 303 7.55 -12.93 26.06
C PRO A 303 6.08 -12.79 26.46
N ASN A 304 5.78 -11.85 27.35
CA ASN A 304 4.42 -11.57 27.79
C ASN A 304 3.65 -10.82 26.69
N GLU A 305 2.72 -11.51 26.02
CA GLU A 305 1.91 -10.97 24.93
C GLU A 305 1.13 -9.71 25.35
N LYS A 306 0.58 -9.68 26.57
CA LYS A 306 -0.17 -8.52 27.07
C LYS A 306 0.75 -7.29 27.25
N LYS A 307 1.98 -7.49 27.74
CA LYS A 307 2.98 -6.41 27.84
C LYS A 307 3.38 -5.94 26.44
N TRP A 308 3.67 -6.86 25.51
CA TRP A 308 3.97 -6.52 24.12
C TRP A 308 2.87 -5.66 23.49
N LEU A 309 1.60 -6.05 23.66
CA LEU A 309 0.46 -5.28 23.11
C LEU A 309 0.37 -3.86 23.68
N ASN A 310 0.78 -3.64 24.94
CA ASN A 310 0.85 -2.29 25.50
C ASN A 310 2.00 -1.50 24.86
N VAL A 311 3.21 -2.08 24.79
CA VAL A 311 4.36 -1.43 24.16
C VAL A 311 4.08 -1.09 22.69
N GLU A 312 3.48 -2.02 21.94
CA GLU A 312 3.07 -1.78 20.56
C GLU A 312 2.03 -0.65 20.46
N LYS A 313 1.07 -0.60 21.40
CA LYS A 313 0.09 0.50 21.47
C LYS A 313 0.79 1.83 21.76
N ASP A 314 1.77 1.86 22.65
CA ASP A 314 2.50 3.06 23.02
C ASP A 314 3.37 3.57 21.86
N ILE A 315 4.06 2.67 21.15
CA ILE A 315 4.76 2.98 19.90
C ILE A 315 3.77 3.56 18.87
N VAL A 316 2.61 2.93 18.68
CA VAL A 316 1.57 3.44 17.75
C VAL A 316 1.05 4.81 18.16
N ASN A 317 0.98 5.12 19.45
CA ASN A 317 0.58 6.46 19.93
C ASN A 317 1.64 7.51 19.63
N LEU A 318 2.94 7.18 19.60
CA LEU A 318 3.97 8.11 19.16
C LEU A 318 3.75 8.58 17.72
N GLN A 319 3.17 7.74 16.85
CA GLN A 319 2.80 8.14 15.49
C GLN A 319 1.78 9.30 15.45
N LEU A 320 1.06 9.51 16.56
CA LEU A 320 0.07 10.57 16.69
C LEU A 320 0.67 11.90 17.17
N CYS A 321 1.98 11.94 17.43
CA CYS A 321 2.66 13.21 17.67
C CYS A 321 2.62 14.05 16.40
N PHE A 322 2.31 15.34 16.55
CA PHE A 322 2.07 16.24 15.42
C PHE A 322 3.10 17.34 15.27
N GLN A 323 4.09 17.34 16.17
CA GLN A 323 5.25 18.21 16.13
C GLN A 323 6.49 17.40 16.52
N ASP A 324 7.63 17.76 15.94
CA ASP A 324 8.89 17.05 16.14
C ASP A 324 9.34 17.12 17.61
N ASN A 325 9.21 18.27 18.26
CA ASN A 325 9.52 18.45 19.68
C ASN A 325 8.63 17.58 20.59
N LEU A 326 7.32 17.53 20.30
CA LEU A 326 6.38 16.68 21.03
C LEU A 326 6.73 15.20 20.86
N PHE A 327 7.06 14.78 19.63
CA PHE A 327 7.52 13.43 19.35
C PHE A 327 8.78 13.10 20.13
N ASN A 328 9.79 13.97 20.11
CA ASN A 328 11.05 13.76 20.80
C ASN A 328 10.85 13.65 22.32
N GLN A 329 10.01 14.52 22.90
CA GLN A 329 9.69 14.48 24.32
C GLN A 329 8.93 13.19 24.68
N ALA A 330 7.89 12.85 23.94
CA ALA A 330 7.12 11.63 24.16
C ALA A 330 7.96 10.36 23.99
N ALA A 331 8.85 10.32 23.00
CA ALA A 331 9.78 9.22 22.78
C ALA A 331 10.79 9.10 23.92
N SER A 332 11.33 10.22 24.40
CA SER A 332 12.23 10.26 25.57
C SER A 332 11.54 9.70 26.82
N LEU A 333 10.30 10.12 27.08
CA LEU A 333 9.48 9.61 28.19
C LEU A 333 9.19 8.11 28.06
N LEU A 334 8.88 7.65 26.85
CA LEU A 334 8.65 6.22 26.59
C LEU A 334 9.92 5.41 26.86
N LEU A 335 11.08 5.86 26.38
CA LEU A 335 12.36 5.21 26.62
C LEU A 335 12.73 5.21 28.11
N ALA A 336 12.50 6.32 28.83
CA ALA A 336 12.72 6.40 30.27
C ALA A 336 11.79 5.48 31.08
N SER A 337 10.55 5.28 30.64
CA SER A 337 9.59 4.38 31.31
C SER A 337 9.98 2.90 31.22
N SER A 338 10.79 2.52 30.21
CA SER A 338 11.22 1.14 29.97
C SER A 338 12.24 0.61 31.01
N THR A 339 12.75 1.46 31.90
CA THR A 339 13.76 1.08 32.91
C THR A 339 13.20 0.79 34.31
N ASN A 340 11.89 0.93 34.57
CA ASN A 340 11.36 0.83 35.94
C ASN A 340 10.10 -0.05 36.09
N ASN A 341 10.32 -1.36 36.31
CA ASN A 341 9.36 -2.46 36.42
C ASN A 341 8.36 -2.41 37.61
N GLY A 342 8.18 -1.28 38.31
CA GLY A 342 7.37 -1.20 39.54
C GLY A 342 5.86 -0.96 39.34
N LEU A 343 5.48 -0.13 38.36
CA LEU A 343 4.10 0.36 38.18
C LEU A 343 3.20 -0.56 37.32
N GLU A 344 3.79 -1.50 36.58
CA GLU A 344 3.07 -2.40 35.68
C GLU A 344 2.18 -3.43 36.41
N SER A 345 2.47 -3.76 37.68
CA SER A 345 1.66 -4.72 38.43
C SER A 345 0.33 -4.12 38.93
N LEU A 346 0.29 -2.81 39.20
CA LEU A 346 -0.89 -2.12 39.74
C LEU A 346 -1.90 -1.75 38.63
N ASN A 347 -1.41 -1.39 37.44
CA ASN A 347 -2.23 -1.12 36.26
C ASN A 347 -2.91 -2.38 35.67
N GLY A 348 -2.50 -3.58 36.10
CA GLY A 348 -3.05 -4.85 35.65
C GLY A 348 -4.50 -5.13 36.09
N LYS A 349 -4.91 -4.65 37.27
CA LYS A 349 -6.26 -4.87 37.84
C LYS A 349 -7.31 -3.88 37.33
N ILE A 350 -6.92 -2.65 37.00
CA ILE A 350 -7.87 -1.60 36.56
C ILE A 350 -8.31 -1.81 35.09
N LYS A 351 -7.44 -2.43 34.27
CA LYS A 351 -7.75 -2.76 32.86
C LYS A 351 -8.61 -4.02 32.67
N GLN A 352 -8.99 -4.73 33.75
CA GLN A 352 -9.86 -5.92 33.67
C GLN A 352 -11.35 -5.58 33.46
N SER A 353 -11.78 -4.32 33.65
CA SER A 353 -13.21 -4.03 33.87
C SER A 353 -14.02 -3.49 32.69
N TYR A 354 -13.46 -3.17 31.51
CA TYR A 354 -14.29 -2.73 30.37
C TYR A 354 -13.68 -3.07 29.01
N THR A 355 -14.32 -3.99 28.27
CA THR A 355 -14.19 -4.09 26.81
C THR A 355 -15.53 -4.44 26.18
N MET A 356 -15.94 -3.68 25.17
CA MET A 356 -16.91 -4.15 24.17
C MET A 356 -16.27 -4.08 22.78
N ARG A 357 -16.31 -5.21 22.06
CA ARG A 357 -15.99 -5.31 20.62
C ARG A 357 -17.13 -6.08 19.95
N ASN A 358 -17.87 -5.41 19.07
CA ASN A 358 -18.59 -6.05 17.97
C ASN A 358 -18.06 -5.44 16.67
N LYS A 359 -17.75 -6.29 15.67
CA LYS A 359 -17.30 -5.86 14.34
C LYS A 359 -18.52 -5.74 13.43
N LEU A 360 -18.70 -4.58 12.80
CA LEU A 360 -19.67 -4.38 11.73
C LEU A 360 -19.11 -4.87 10.40
N SER A 361 -20.00 -5.28 9.48
CA SER A 361 -19.63 -5.65 8.11
C SER A 361 -19.20 -4.42 7.31
N LEU A 362 -18.29 -4.60 6.34
CA LEU A 362 -17.77 -3.52 5.48
C LEU A 362 -18.89 -2.79 4.72
N ALA A 363 -19.93 -3.51 4.31
CA ALA A 363 -21.10 -2.92 3.65
C ALA A 363 -21.91 -2.02 4.59
N THR A 364 -22.07 -2.44 5.86
CA THR A 364 -22.72 -1.61 6.89
C THR A 364 -21.89 -0.38 7.24
N PHE A 365 -20.56 -0.52 7.32
CA PHE A 365 -19.61 0.57 7.59
C PHE A 365 -19.63 1.64 6.48
N LEU A 366 -19.62 1.22 5.20
CA LEU A 366 -19.61 2.16 4.07
C LEU A 366 -20.96 2.88 3.87
N GLN A 367 -22.09 2.27 4.26
CA GLN A 367 -23.40 2.92 4.22
C GLN A 367 -23.68 3.85 5.41
N THR A 368 -22.91 3.76 6.51
CA THR A 368 -23.11 4.62 7.70
C THR A 368 -22.08 5.74 7.83
N ALA A 369 -20.87 5.62 7.29
CA ALA A 369 -19.73 6.43 7.73
C ALA A 369 -19.87 7.96 7.61
N GLU A 370 -20.53 8.51 6.58
CA GLU A 370 -20.68 9.98 6.44
C GLU A 370 -21.86 10.55 7.27
N PRO A 371 -23.10 10.03 7.18
CA PRO A 371 -24.19 10.47 8.06
C PRO A 371 -23.93 10.19 9.55
N ASP A 372 -23.19 9.12 9.87
CA ASP A 372 -22.82 8.76 11.24
C ASP A 372 -21.75 9.71 11.80
N LEU A 373 -20.79 10.15 11.00
CA LEU A 373 -19.79 11.11 11.46
C LEU A 373 -20.43 12.47 11.78
N GLU A 374 -21.36 12.94 10.96
CA GLU A 374 -22.10 14.19 11.22
C GLU A 374 -23.04 14.06 12.42
N SER A 375 -23.75 12.94 12.56
CA SER A 375 -24.59 12.67 13.72
C SER A 375 -23.77 12.59 15.01
N LYS A 376 -22.61 11.92 14.98
CA LYS A 376 -21.67 11.87 16.11
C LYS A 376 -21.05 13.24 16.41
N ALA A 377 -20.74 14.02 15.39
CA ALA A 377 -20.26 15.39 15.55
C ALA A 377 -21.33 16.28 16.19
N HIS A 378 -22.59 16.12 15.80
CA HIS A 378 -23.71 16.81 16.41
C HIS A 378 -23.91 16.40 17.87
N GLN A 379 -23.93 15.10 18.18
CA GLN A 379 -24.00 14.61 19.55
C GLN A 379 -22.82 15.10 20.40
N TRP A 380 -21.61 15.14 19.82
CA TRP A 380 -20.44 15.71 20.48
C TRP A 380 -20.63 17.20 20.75
N SER A 381 -21.11 17.98 19.77
CA SER A 381 -21.35 19.42 19.90
C SER A 381 -22.39 19.78 20.96
N GLN A 382 -23.32 18.87 21.25
CA GLN A 382 -24.33 19.03 22.29
C GLN A 382 -23.79 18.69 23.68
N LYS A 383 -22.79 17.81 23.78
CA LYS A 383 -22.24 17.31 25.05
C LYS A 383 -21.07 18.13 25.56
N ILE A 384 -20.34 18.80 24.66
CA ILE A 384 -19.18 19.57 25.04
C ILE A 384 -19.59 20.85 25.76
N ASP A 385 -18.91 21.14 26.87
CA ASP A 385 -19.00 22.44 27.51
C ASP A 385 -18.26 23.47 26.65
N GLN A 386 -19.01 24.34 25.98
CA GLN A 386 -18.46 25.36 25.08
C GLN A 386 -17.57 26.37 25.80
N SER A 387 -17.73 26.55 27.12
CA SER A 387 -16.85 27.42 27.92
C SER A 387 -15.42 26.89 28.05
N GLN A 388 -15.23 25.57 27.84
CA GLN A 388 -13.93 24.92 27.84
C GLN A 388 -13.23 24.98 26.47
N ILE A 389 -13.87 25.52 25.43
CA ILE A 389 -13.27 25.69 24.11
C ILE A 389 -12.42 26.96 24.13
N ILE A 390 -11.10 26.81 24.05
CA ILE A 390 -10.17 27.94 24.03
C ILE A 390 -9.76 28.23 22.61
N ARG A 391 -9.96 29.47 22.16
CA ARG A 391 -9.44 29.96 20.89
C ARG A 391 -7.97 30.37 21.07
N LEU A 392 -7.06 29.77 20.31
CA LEU A 392 -5.63 30.09 20.31
C LEU A 392 -5.26 31.14 19.25
N SER A 393 -5.95 31.11 18.10
CA SER A 393 -5.71 32.03 17.00
C SER A 393 -7.00 32.27 16.23
N ASN A 394 -6.94 33.00 15.11
CA ASN A 394 -8.11 33.20 14.26
C ASN A 394 -8.71 31.88 13.77
N THR A 395 -7.90 30.83 13.67
CA THR A 395 -8.29 29.54 13.13
C THR A 395 -7.98 28.35 14.04
N GLY A 396 -7.22 28.55 15.12
CA GLY A 396 -6.78 27.50 16.03
C GLY A 396 -7.58 27.47 17.33
N TYR A 397 -7.95 26.27 17.78
CA TYR A 397 -8.81 26.02 18.94
C TYR A 397 -8.33 24.80 19.72
N VAL A 398 -8.37 24.86 21.05
CA VAL A 398 -8.23 23.69 21.93
C VAL A 398 -9.60 23.30 22.45
N ILE A 399 -9.89 22.00 22.40
CA ILE A 399 -11.16 21.42 22.82
C ILE A 399 -10.93 20.24 23.77
N PRO A 400 -11.76 20.05 24.80
CA PRO A 400 -11.76 18.83 25.60
C PRO A 400 -12.31 17.63 24.83
N THR A 401 -11.93 16.42 25.26
CA THR A 401 -12.63 15.20 24.84
C THR A 401 -13.94 15.02 25.61
N THR A 402 -14.91 14.30 25.04
CA THR A 402 -16.29 14.19 25.58
C THR A 402 -16.41 13.66 27.01
N ASN A 403 -15.39 12.99 27.54
CA ASN A 403 -15.40 12.39 28.87
C ASN A 403 -14.38 13.06 29.81
N SER A 404 -13.86 14.21 29.41
CA SER A 404 -12.73 14.85 30.05
C SER A 404 -13.20 15.90 31.04
N THR A 405 -12.78 15.79 32.30
CA THR A 405 -12.84 16.90 33.28
C THR A 405 -11.64 17.84 33.14
N MET A 406 -10.98 17.83 31.97
CA MET A 406 -9.79 18.62 31.71
C MET A 406 -10.09 20.11 31.82
N ASN A 407 -9.24 20.80 32.55
CA ASN A 407 -9.13 22.24 32.49
C ASN A 407 -8.28 22.60 31.26
N THR A 408 -8.88 23.25 30.26
CA THR A 408 -8.21 23.54 28.98
C THR A 408 -7.02 24.50 29.14
N ASN A 409 -7.02 25.38 30.16
CA ASN A 409 -5.85 26.23 30.44
C ASN A 409 -4.66 25.42 30.94
N VAL A 410 -4.91 24.45 31.84
CA VAL A 410 -3.85 23.54 32.32
C VAL A 410 -3.30 22.70 31.18
N TRP A 411 -4.18 22.19 30.31
CA TRP A 411 -3.77 21.45 29.12
C TRP A 411 -2.87 22.28 28.21
N LEU A 412 -3.23 23.55 27.99
CA LEU A 412 -2.48 24.47 27.15
C LEU A 412 -1.15 24.88 27.78
N GLN A 413 -1.10 25.08 29.09
CA GLN A 413 0.16 25.31 29.80
C GLN A 413 1.09 24.10 29.61
N GLN A 414 0.61 22.88 29.84
CA GLN A 414 1.40 21.66 29.61
C GLN A 414 1.84 21.50 28.16
N TYR A 415 1.01 21.91 27.20
CA TYR A 415 1.37 21.91 25.78
C TYR A 415 2.60 22.79 25.51
N TYR A 416 2.61 24.02 26.04
CA TYR A 416 3.71 24.96 25.84
C TYR A 416 4.95 24.63 26.67
N THR A 417 4.79 24.15 27.90
CA THR A 417 5.91 23.83 28.79
C THR A 417 6.52 22.45 28.53
N MET A 418 5.78 21.55 27.87
CA MET A 418 6.15 20.14 27.66
C MET A 418 6.56 19.41 28.94
N SER A 419 5.99 19.81 30.08
CA SER A 419 6.47 19.46 31.42
C SER A 419 5.85 18.17 31.98
N TRP A 420 5.75 17.12 31.18
CA TRP A 420 5.27 15.81 31.65
C TRP A 420 6.39 15.03 32.34
N ASN A 421 6.08 14.42 33.48
CA ASN A 421 7.04 13.65 34.27
C ASN A 421 7.10 12.17 33.84
N SER A 422 6.09 11.69 33.11
CA SER A 422 6.01 10.31 32.64
C SER A 422 5.27 10.19 31.32
N TYR A 423 5.47 9.06 30.62
CA TYR A 423 4.74 8.77 29.39
C TYR A 423 3.23 8.59 29.64
N ASP A 424 2.85 8.01 30.77
CA ASP A 424 1.44 7.86 31.16
C ASP A 424 0.77 9.23 31.37
N GLU A 425 1.48 10.19 31.96
CA GLU A 425 1.02 11.57 32.11
C GLU A 425 0.83 12.23 30.74
N TYR A 426 1.82 12.09 29.85
CA TYR A 426 1.72 12.57 28.46
C TYR A 426 0.53 11.97 27.73
N ILE A 427 0.32 10.65 27.80
CA ILE A 427 -0.80 9.98 27.13
C ILE A 427 -2.14 10.39 27.74
N SER A 428 -2.20 10.58 29.05
CA SER A 428 -3.39 11.11 29.72
C SER A 428 -3.73 12.51 29.21
N TRP A 429 -2.74 13.41 29.16
CA TRP A 429 -2.85 14.75 28.59
C TRP A 429 -3.27 14.72 27.11
N PHE A 430 -2.60 13.91 26.28
CA PHE A 430 -2.88 13.84 24.84
C PHE A 430 -4.31 13.35 24.54
N ASN A 431 -4.86 12.48 25.40
CA ASN A 431 -6.22 11.96 25.25
C ASN A 431 -7.30 12.83 25.92
N SER A 432 -6.92 13.82 26.73
CA SER A 432 -7.88 14.65 27.46
C SER A 432 -8.35 15.86 26.65
N GLY A 433 -7.57 16.29 25.65
CA GLY A 433 -7.89 17.42 24.78
C GLY A 433 -7.30 17.30 23.38
N HIS A 434 -7.80 18.12 22.45
CA HIS A 434 -7.35 18.18 21.07
C HIS A 434 -7.18 19.61 20.59
N LEU A 435 -6.16 19.83 19.75
CA LEU A 435 -5.99 21.07 18.99
C LEU A 435 -6.65 20.88 17.63
N VAL A 436 -7.49 21.84 17.23
CA VAL A 436 -8.13 21.91 15.92
C VAL A 436 -7.70 23.23 15.26
N ASP A 437 -7.18 23.17 14.05
CA ASP A 437 -6.77 24.36 13.29
C ASP A 437 -7.37 24.37 11.88
N PHE A 438 -8.04 25.48 11.56
CA PHE A 438 -8.69 25.77 10.28
C PHE A 438 -7.85 26.72 9.39
N SER A 439 -6.59 27.02 9.75
CA SER A 439 -5.71 27.97 9.04
C SER A 439 -5.49 27.62 7.57
N ARG A 440 -5.66 26.34 7.22
CA ARG A 440 -5.59 25.85 5.86
C ARG A 440 -6.96 26.07 5.19
N ILE A 441 -7.07 27.20 4.49
CA ILE A 441 -8.27 27.69 3.76
C ILE A 441 -8.83 26.60 2.81
N THR A 442 -7.96 25.76 2.26
CA THR A 442 -8.33 24.52 1.56
C THR A 442 -7.99 23.34 2.45
N ALA A 443 -8.88 22.35 2.52
CA ALA A 443 -8.62 21.08 3.18
C ALA A 443 -7.19 20.57 2.88
N PRO A 444 -6.52 19.96 3.87
CA PRO A 444 -7.13 19.47 5.10
C PRO A 444 -7.03 20.44 6.28
N TRP A 445 -8.15 20.63 6.98
CA TRP A 445 -8.15 21.19 8.32
C TRP A 445 -7.54 20.17 9.26
N TYR A 446 -6.97 20.66 10.36
CA TYR A 446 -6.11 19.86 11.19
C TYR A 446 -6.78 19.60 12.55
N CYS A 447 -6.78 18.35 13.02
CA CYS A 447 -7.15 18.03 14.40
C CYS A 447 -6.18 16.98 14.96
N THR A 448 -5.67 17.20 16.17
CA THR A 448 -4.71 16.28 16.82
C THR A 448 -5.33 14.97 17.28
N CYS A 449 -6.66 14.83 17.24
CA CYS A 449 -7.27 13.55 17.59
C CYS A 449 -6.88 12.47 16.57
N ARG A 450 -6.87 11.21 17.02
CA ARG A 450 -6.48 10.05 16.18
C ARG A 450 -7.19 10.01 14.82
N PHE A 451 -8.47 10.34 14.77
CA PHE A 451 -9.24 10.36 13.53
C PHE A 451 -8.90 11.57 12.66
N GLY A 452 -8.76 12.76 13.26
CA GLY A 452 -8.37 13.98 12.55
C GLY A 452 -7.00 13.85 11.91
N GLN A 453 -6.05 13.24 12.60
CA GLN A 453 -4.74 12.99 12.02
C GLN A 453 -4.79 11.97 10.89
N LYS A 454 -5.55 10.87 11.04
CA LYS A 454 -5.56 9.79 10.02
C LYS A 454 -6.45 10.07 8.81
N GLU A 455 -7.62 10.65 9.03
CA GLU A 455 -8.69 10.79 8.04
C GLU A 455 -8.96 12.25 7.65
N TYR A 456 -8.26 13.23 8.26
CA TYR A 456 -8.46 14.69 8.10
C TYR A 456 -9.89 15.19 8.35
N SER A 457 -10.71 14.32 8.92
CA SER A 457 -12.09 14.58 9.31
C SER A 457 -12.34 13.84 10.61
N CYS A 458 -12.98 14.52 11.55
CA CYS A 458 -13.35 13.93 12.81
C CYS A 458 -14.56 14.65 13.39
N VAL A 459 -15.14 14.04 14.42
CA VAL A 459 -16.31 14.58 15.14
C VAL A 459 -16.03 15.98 15.70
N HIS A 460 -14.79 16.26 16.06
CA HIS A 460 -14.37 17.54 16.64
C HIS A 460 -14.41 18.68 15.61
N THR A 461 -13.79 18.46 14.46
CA THR A 461 -13.70 19.44 13.39
C THR A 461 -15.08 19.78 12.84
N ILE A 462 -15.90 18.75 12.56
CA ILE A 462 -17.28 18.93 12.09
C ILE A 462 -18.15 19.53 13.20
N GLY A 463 -17.95 19.11 14.46
CA GLY A 463 -18.69 19.60 15.61
C GLY A 463 -18.47 21.10 15.85
N LEU A 464 -17.23 21.59 15.72
CA LEU A 464 -16.94 23.03 15.78
C LEU A 464 -17.65 23.81 14.67
N MET A 465 -17.70 23.28 13.44
CA MET A 465 -18.49 23.92 12.37
C MET A 465 -19.98 23.99 12.69
N ILE A 466 -20.53 22.96 13.35
CA ILE A 466 -21.93 22.95 13.78
C ILE A 466 -22.15 24.01 14.87
N ILE A 467 -21.24 24.11 15.86
CA ILE A 467 -21.31 25.12 16.93
C ILE A 467 -21.28 26.54 16.36
N TRP A 468 -20.46 26.80 15.35
CA TRP A 468 -20.36 28.10 14.70
C TRP A 468 -21.42 28.36 13.63
N GLY A 469 -22.31 27.40 13.36
CA GLY A 469 -23.36 27.53 12.35
C GLY A 469 -22.88 27.47 10.89
N PHE A 470 -21.61 27.13 10.64
CA PHE A 470 -21.11 26.91 9.26
C PHE A 470 -21.68 25.64 8.62
N LYS A 471 -22.10 24.68 9.45
CA LYS A 471 -22.75 23.44 8.98
C LYS A 471 -24.09 23.28 9.66
N THR A 472 -25.13 23.04 8.86
CA THR A 472 -26.47 22.79 9.39
C THR A 472 -26.48 21.49 10.17
N VAL A 473 -27.14 21.50 11.33
CA VAL A 473 -27.44 20.28 12.09
C VAL A 473 -28.12 19.28 11.14
N PRO A 474 -27.62 18.04 11.02
CA PRO A 474 -28.29 17.04 10.20
C PRO A 474 -29.73 16.94 10.68
N GLN A 475 -30.69 17.30 9.83
CA GLN A 475 -32.08 17.02 10.14
C GLN A 475 -32.17 15.50 10.26
N ILE A 476 -32.39 14.99 11.48
CA ILE A 476 -32.59 13.57 11.69
C ILE A 476 -33.93 13.25 11.00
N ILE A 477 -33.86 12.86 9.73
CA ILE A 477 -35.02 12.51 8.92
C ILE A 477 -35.57 11.18 9.47
N GLY A 478 -36.53 11.29 10.38
CA GLY A 478 -37.32 10.21 11.00
C GLY A 478 -37.07 10.10 12.51
N GLN A 479 -37.98 10.40 13.43
CA GLN A 479 -39.42 10.12 13.45
C GLN A 479 -40.20 11.23 14.20
N ARG A 480 -41.44 11.49 13.75
CA ARG A 480 -42.46 12.39 14.32
C ARG A 480 -42.28 13.90 14.13
N LYS A 481 -42.76 14.38 12.98
CA LYS A 481 -43.83 15.42 12.81
C LYS A 481 -43.85 15.91 11.35
N GLY A 482 -43.94 14.97 10.41
CA GLY A 482 -44.23 15.27 9.01
C GLY A 482 -45.71 15.54 8.83
N LYS A 483 -46.10 16.81 8.75
CA LYS A 483 -47.27 17.32 7.99
C LYS A 483 -47.38 18.85 8.04
N VAL A 484 -46.87 19.51 9.08
CA VAL A 484 -46.98 20.99 9.22
C VAL A 484 -45.82 21.73 8.55
N LEU A 485 -44.58 21.20 8.62
CA LEU A 485 -43.40 21.94 8.15
C LEU A 485 -43.27 21.96 6.62
N VAL A 486 -43.69 20.90 5.91
CA VAL A 486 -43.65 20.85 4.43
C VAL A 486 -44.61 21.87 3.83
N LEU A 487 -45.77 22.10 4.46
CA LEU A 487 -46.72 23.11 3.99
C LEU A 487 -46.13 24.54 4.14
N LEU A 488 -45.42 24.80 5.24
CA LEU A 488 -44.86 26.12 5.54
C LEU A 488 -43.69 26.48 4.62
N VAL A 489 -42.82 25.51 4.30
CA VAL A 489 -41.71 25.72 3.36
C VAL A 489 -42.22 25.92 1.94
N VAL A 490 -43.24 25.17 1.50
CA VAL A 490 -43.83 25.36 0.16
C VAL A 490 -44.50 26.74 0.05
N VAL A 491 -45.21 27.20 1.08
CA VAL A 491 -45.84 28.53 1.07
C VAL A 491 -44.81 29.66 1.01
N VAL A 492 -43.70 29.55 1.76
CA VAL A 492 -42.65 30.58 1.77
C VAL A 492 -41.89 30.61 0.45
N VAL A 493 -41.54 29.45 -0.11
CA VAL A 493 -40.79 29.38 -1.39
C VAL A 493 -41.65 29.87 -2.56
N VAL A 494 -42.94 29.49 -2.59
CA VAL A 494 -43.87 29.98 -3.63
C VAL A 494 -44.13 31.48 -3.46
N GLY A 495 -44.26 31.98 -2.22
CA GLY A 495 -44.43 33.40 -1.94
C GLY A 495 -43.22 34.24 -2.36
N LEU A 496 -42.00 33.79 -2.05
CA LEU A 496 -40.77 34.46 -2.47
C LEU A 496 -40.59 34.43 -3.99
N TYR A 497 -40.90 33.31 -4.64
CA TYR A 497 -40.84 33.20 -6.10
C TYR A 497 -41.79 34.19 -6.79
N LEU A 498 -43.03 34.32 -6.30
CA LEU A 498 -44.00 35.27 -6.84
C LEU A 498 -43.58 36.73 -6.59
N LEU A 499 -42.97 37.02 -5.43
CA LEU A 499 -42.43 38.35 -5.13
C LEU A 499 -41.28 38.73 -6.07
N PHE A 500 -40.32 37.81 -6.29
CA PHE A 500 -39.20 38.04 -7.20
C PHE A 500 -39.65 38.17 -8.65
N LYS A 501 -40.62 37.35 -9.09
CA LYS A 501 -41.19 37.47 -10.43
C LYS A 501 -41.84 38.84 -10.63
N HIS A 502 -42.60 39.33 -9.64
CA HIS A 502 -43.26 40.63 -9.75
C HIS A 502 -42.25 41.80 -9.77
N LEU A 503 -41.19 41.72 -8.95
CA LEU A 503 -40.11 42.72 -8.93
C LEU A 503 -39.32 42.73 -10.24
N TRP A 504 -39.05 41.55 -10.81
CA TRP A 504 -38.33 41.42 -12.08
C TRP A 504 -39.13 42.00 -13.26
N GLU A 505 -40.43 41.72 -13.31
CA GLU A 505 -41.34 42.21 -14.36
C GLU A 505 -41.59 43.72 -14.24
N SER A 506 -41.37 44.34 -13.08
CA SER A 506 -41.52 45.79 -12.89
C SER A 506 -40.24 46.60 -13.18
N THR A 507 -39.08 45.96 -13.33
CA THR A 507 -37.80 46.64 -13.63
C THR A 507 -37.45 46.77 -15.12
N THR A 508 -38.22 46.19 -16.04
CA THR A 508 -37.84 46.10 -17.47
C THR A 508 -38.38 47.23 -18.37
N THR A 509 -38.93 48.31 -17.83
CA THR A 509 -39.42 49.44 -18.63
C THR A 509 -38.84 50.77 -18.21
N THR A 510 -37.60 51.07 -18.63
CA THR A 510 -37.15 52.35 -19.24
C THR A 510 -35.63 52.39 -19.34
N THR A 511 -35.11 52.37 -20.56
CA THR A 511 -33.73 52.77 -20.88
C THR A 511 -33.80 54.08 -21.65
N THR A 512 -33.36 55.16 -21.03
CA THR A 512 -33.02 56.41 -21.72
C THR A 512 -31.73 56.96 -21.12
N THR A 513 -30.75 57.12 -21.99
CA THR A 513 -29.38 57.53 -21.71
C THR A 513 -29.25 59.04 -21.58
N THR A 514 -28.76 59.53 -20.44
CA THR A 514 -28.12 60.85 -20.29
C THR A 514 -27.08 60.83 -19.17
N PRO A 515 -26.01 61.65 -19.23
CA PRO A 515 -24.80 61.50 -18.42
C PRO A 515 -24.90 62.17 -17.04
N LEU A 516 -24.19 61.60 -16.06
CA LEU A 516 -24.08 62.07 -14.67
C LEU A 516 -23.31 63.40 -14.52
N PRO A 517 -23.77 64.30 -13.63
CA PRO A 517 -22.90 65.21 -12.88
C PRO A 517 -22.56 64.65 -11.48
N ALA A 518 -21.53 65.26 -10.89
CA ALA A 518 -20.78 64.89 -9.69
C ALA A 518 -21.60 64.50 -8.45
N ALA A 519 -21.09 63.49 -7.72
CA ALA A 519 -21.59 63.07 -6.42
C ALA A 519 -20.67 63.54 -5.29
N ASN A 520 -21.31 64.17 -4.31
CA ASN A 520 -20.78 64.55 -3.02
C ASN A 520 -20.44 63.33 -2.13
N GLU A 521 -19.44 63.57 -1.29
CA GLU A 521 -19.07 62.96 -0.02
C GLU A 521 -19.95 61.84 0.57
N PHE A 522 -19.35 60.65 0.72
CA PHE A 522 -19.65 59.73 1.81
C PHE A 522 -18.39 59.50 2.64
N LYS A 523 -18.50 59.79 3.95
CA LYS A 523 -17.50 59.53 4.99
C LYS A 523 -17.14 58.05 5.04
N ILE A 524 -15.88 57.74 4.77
CA ILE A 524 -15.22 56.49 5.13
C ILE A 524 -14.65 56.69 6.55
N ILE A 525 -15.06 55.84 7.49
CA ILE A 525 -14.39 55.70 8.78
C ILE A 525 -13.10 54.91 8.51
N GLN A 526 -11.96 55.61 8.53
CA GLN A 526 -10.64 54.98 8.55
C GLN A 526 -10.40 54.39 9.94
N MET A 527 -10.00 53.12 10.00
CA MET A 527 -9.38 52.53 11.18
C MET A 527 -7.93 52.99 11.24
N GLU A 528 -7.53 53.51 12.41
CA GLU A 528 -6.19 53.96 12.72
C GLU A 528 -5.16 52.83 12.59
N GLU A 529 -4.08 53.13 11.88
CA GLU A 529 -2.83 52.36 11.90
C GLU A 529 -2.19 52.49 13.28
N ILE A 530 -1.93 51.36 13.92
CA ILE A 530 -1.04 51.29 15.08
C ILE A 530 0.38 51.49 14.56
N LYS A 531 0.97 52.65 14.87
CA LYS A 531 2.40 52.87 14.75
C LYS A 531 3.12 51.97 15.77
N VAL A 532 4.01 51.14 15.27
CA VAL A 532 5.06 50.50 16.07
C VAL A 532 6.22 51.48 16.04
N ASP A 533 6.57 52.04 17.18
CA ASP A 533 7.78 52.83 17.34
C ASP A 533 8.97 51.87 17.25
N GLU A 534 9.80 52.04 16.22
CA GLU A 534 11.14 51.47 16.14
C GLU A 534 12.03 52.30 17.08
N GLU A 535 12.48 51.69 18.19
CA GLU A 535 13.56 52.25 19.00
C GLU A 535 14.90 51.87 18.36
N ASP A 536 15.72 52.90 18.14
CA ASP A 536 17.09 52.85 17.68
C ASP A 536 17.96 52.05 18.67
N GLU A 537 18.60 50.98 18.20
CA GLU A 537 19.76 50.39 18.88
C GLU A 537 21.03 50.96 18.26
N ASP A 538 21.67 51.85 19.03
CA ASP A 538 22.97 52.43 18.77
C ASP A 538 24.07 51.36 18.65
N GLU A 539 24.92 51.55 17.64
CA GLU A 539 26.23 50.94 17.50
C GLU A 539 27.11 51.31 18.70
N ASP A 540 27.72 50.32 19.35
CA ASP A 540 28.94 50.52 20.14
C ASP A 540 29.94 49.39 19.87
N ASP A 541 31.16 49.83 19.58
CA ASP A 541 32.39 49.08 19.33
C ASP A 541 32.78 48.11 20.46
N VAL A 542 33.32 46.93 20.08
CA VAL A 542 34.60 46.29 20.53
C VAL A 542 34.66 44.82 20.07
#